data_AF-A0A8J7X3N0-F1
#
_entry.id   AF-A0A8J7X3N0-F1
#
_cell.length_a   1.000
_cell.length_b   1.000
_cell.length_c   1.000
_cell.angle_alpha   90.00
_cell.angle_beta   90.00
_cell.angle_gamma   90.00
#
_symmetry.space_group_name_H-M   'P 1'
#
loop_
_entity.id
_entity.type
_entity.pdbx_description
1 polymer ?
#
loop_
_entity_poly.entity_id
_entity_poly.type
_entity_poly.pdbx_seq_one_letter_code
_entity_poly.pdbx_strand_id
1 'polypeptide(L)' 'MVVEVKREGVILESTDKEFERQAVCNPGCIRVGDKVKMFYRAIRENNYSSIGYCELDGPLEV' A
#
# COMPACT_ATOMS: atom_id res chain seq x y z
N MET A 1 14.50 -13.37 22.53
CA MET A 1 14.33 -13.67 21.10
C MET A 1 14.45 -12.36 20.36
N VAL A 2 15.42 -12.20 19.45
CA VAL A 2 15.60 -10.96 18.67
C VAL A 2 14.88 -11.17 17.35
N VAL A 3 13.99 -10.25 16.99
CA VAL A 3 13.42 -10.22 15.64
C VAL A 3 14.41 -9.50 14.74
N GLU A 4 14.93 -10.19 13.73
CA GLU A 4 15.76 -9.56 12.72
C GLU A 4 14.86 -8.69 11.83
N VAL A 5 15.18 -7.40 11.73
CA VAL A 5 14.42 -6.43 10.94
C VAL A 5 15.20 -6.09 9.69
N LYS A 6 14.65 -6.47 8.53
CA LYS A 6 15.15 -6.06 7.22
C LYS A 6 14.36 -4.85 6.71
N ARG A 7 15.06 -3.84 6.17
CA ARG A 7 14.47 -2.66 5.53
C ARG A 7 14.37 -2.90 4.02
N GLU A 8 13.18 -3.23 3.54
CA GLU A 8 12.95 -3.57 2.11
C GLU A 8 12.81 -2.34 1.19
N GLY A 9 12.69 -1.14 1.76
CA GLY A 9 12.51 0.10 1.01
C GLY A 9 11.04 0.54 0.90
N VAL A 10 10.72 1.30 -0.15
CA VAL A 10 9.37 1.82 -0.41
C VAL A 10 8.61 0.81 -1.27
N ILE A 11 7.40 0.45 -0.83
CA ILE A 11 6.52 -0.52 -1.51
C ILE A 11 5.17 0.08 -1.96
N LEU A 12 4.93 1.36 -1.63
CA LEU A 12 3.71 2.08 -1.97
C LEU A 12 4.06 3.54 -2.24
N GLU A 13 3.77 3.99 -3.45
CA GLU A 13 3.98 5.36 -3.91
C GLU A 13 2.72 5.85 -4.64
N SER A 14 2.46 7.15 -4.61
CA SER A 14 1.38 7.74 -5.41
C SER A 14 1.70 7.61 -6.90
N THR A 15 0.68 7.40 -7.72
CA THR A 15 0.82 7.34 -9.18
C THR A 15 0.27 8.60 -9.84
N ASP A 16 0.38 8.74 -11.16
CA ASP A 16 -0.27 9.84 -11.89
C ASP A 16 -1.78 9.63 -12.10
N LYS A 17 -2.35 8.53 -11.58
CA LYS A 17 -3.79 8.24 -11.71
C LYS A 17 -4.58 9.15 -10.79
N GLU A 18 -5.63 9.77 -11.34
CA GLU A 18 -6.50 10.71 -10.62
C GLU A 18 -6.88 10.22 -9.22
N PHE A 19 -7.20 8.94 -9.08
CA PHE A 19 -7.63 8.30 -7.84
C PHE A 19 -6.72 8.54 -6.61
N GLU A 20 -5.40 8.59 -6.80
CA GLU A 20 -4.41 8.60 -5.71
C GLU A 20 -3.26 9.59 -5.93
N ARG A 21 -3.38 10.45 -6.95
CA ARG A 21 -2.29 11.31 -7.44
C ARG A 21 -1.74 12.29 -6.42
N GLN A 22 -2.54 12.70 -5.45
CA GLN A 22 -2.09 13.70 -4.48
C GLN A 22 -1.22 13.06 -3.39
N ALA A 23 -1.63 11.89 -2.87
CA ALA A 23 -0.85 11.14 -1.89
C ALA A 23 -1.42 9.73 -1.66
N VAL A 24 -0.54 8.85 -1.20
CA VAL A 24 -0.89 7.58 -0.54
C VAL A 24 -0.42 7.65 0.91
N CYS A 25 -1.15 7.02 1.84
CA CYS A 25 -0.78 6.99 3.26
C CYS A 25 -0.76 5.56 3.82
N ASN A 26 -0.47 5.47 5.13
CA ASN A 26 -0.32 4.25 5.91
C ASN A 26 -1.27 3.12 5.48
N PRO A 27 -0.73 1.98 5.01
CA PRO A 27 -1.52 0.83 4.65
C PRO A 27 -1.90 -0.02 5.87
N GLY A 28 -2.95 -0.82 5.71
CA GLY A 28 -3.26 -2.00 6.52
C GLY A 28 -3.22 -3.24 5.62
N CYS A 29 -2.55 -4.29 6.08
CA CYS A 29 -2.33 -5.51 5.29
C CYS A 29 -2.90 -6.74 5.99
N ILE A 30 -3.49 -7.65 5.21
CA ILE A 30 -3.87 -8.99 5.66
C ILE A 30 -3.42 -10.03 4.63
N ARG A 31 -2.85 -11.14 5.09
CA ARG A 31 -2.47 -12.26 4.21
C ARG A 31 -3.66 -13.21 4.05
N VAL A 32 -3.98 -13.56 2.81
CA VAL A 32 -5.00 -14.55 2.45
C VAL A 32 -4.36 -15.55 1.47
N GLY A 33 -4.06 -16.76 1.95
CA GLY A 33 -3.25 -17.72 1.21
C GLY A 33 -1.82 -17.20 1.01
N ASP A 34 -1.38 -17.17 -0.25
CA ASP A 34 -0.06 -16.69 -0.70
C ASP A 34 -0.07 -15.21 -1.11
N LYS A 35 -1.24 -14.55 -1.04
CA LYS A 35 -1.40 -13.14 -1.41
C LYS A 35 -1.48 -12.24 -0.19
N VAL A 36 -0.95 -11.04 -0.30
CA VAL A 36 -1.19 -9.96 0.66
C VAL A 36 -2.22 -9.00 0.10
N LYS A 37 -3.29 -8.78 0.86
CA LYS A 37 -4.34 -7.81 0.58
C LYS A 37 -3.94 -6.52 1.28
N MET A 38 -3.55 -5.50 0.53
CA MET A 38 -3.17 -4.20 1.07
C MET A 38 -4.28 -3.19 0.82
N PHE A 39 -4.79 -2.63 1.91
CA PHE A 39 -5.67 -1.47 1.88
C PHE A 39 -4.87 -0.24 2.28
N TYR A 40 -5.00 0.85 1.55
CA TYR A 40 -4.30 2.09 1.85
C TYR A 40 -5.24 3.29 1.69
N ARG A 41 -4.86 4.42 2.28
CA ARG A 41 -5.58 5.67 2.05
C ARG A 41 -5.06 6.33 0.77
N ALA A 42 -5.92 6.46 -0.21
CA ALA A 42 -5.68 7.17 -1.46
C ALA A 42 -6.24 8.58 -1.37
N ILE A 43 -5.45 9.58 -1.75
CA ILE A 43 -5.85 10.98 -1.76
C ILE A 43 -5.75 11.48 -3.20
N ARG A 44 -6.87 11.93 -3.76
CA ARG A 44 -6.90 12.70 -5.01
C ARG A 44 -6.96 14.20 -4.72
N GLU A 45 -6.89 14.97 -5.80
CA GLU A 45 -6.96 16.44 -5.78
C GLU A 45 -8.09 16.96 -4.86
N ASN A 46 -7.88 18.11 -4.22
CA ASN A 46 -8.79 18.70 -3.24
C ASN A 46 -9.01 17.85 -1.98
N ASN A 47 -8.04 16.99 -1.62
CA ASN A 47 -8.06 16.16 -0.41
C ASN A 47 -9.25 15.18 -0.33
N TYR A 48 -9.84 14.78 -1.46
CA TYR A 48 -10.82 13.70 -1.42
C TYR A 48 -10.10 12.40 -1.04
N SER A 49 -10.39 11.94 0.18
CA SER A 49 -9.80 10.74 0.76
C SER A 49 -10.68 9.52 0.49
N SER A 50 -10.08 8.44 0.00
CA SER A 50 -10.73 7.16 -0.28
C SER A 50 -9.85 5.99 0.15
N ILE A 51 -10.40 4.78 0.10
CA ILE A 51 -9.63 3.56 0.36
C ILE A 51 -9.22 2.94 -0.98
N GLY A 52 -7.92 2.82 -1.19
CA GLY A 52 -7.32 2.05 -2.27
C GLY A 52 -7.10 0.60 -1.85
N TYR A 53 -7.05 -0.27 -2.85
CA TYR A 53 -6.78 -1.70 -2.69
C TYR A 53 -5.79 -2.16 -3.75
N CYS A 54 -4.77 -2.88 -3.32
CA CYS A 54 -3.94 -3.70 -4.20
C CYS A 54 -3.73 -5.09 -3.60
N GLU A 55 -3.41 -6.03 -4.47
CA GLU A 55 -2.99 -7.38 -4.11
C GLU A 55 -1.50 -7.48 -4.38
N LEU A 56 -0.76 -8.11 -3.48
CA LEU A 56 0.65 -8.42 -3.69
C LEU A 56 0.84 -9.93 -3.86
N ASP A 57 1.75 -10.32 -4.74
CA ASP A 57 2.34 -11.66 -4.76
C ASP A 57 3.45 -11.75 -3.71
N GLY A 58 3.20 -12.49 -2.62
CA GLY A 58 4.04 -12.37 -1.43
C GLY A 58 4.06 -10.94 -0.85
N PRO A 59 5.14 -10.52 -0.18
CA PRO A 59 5.18 -9.23 0.50
C PRO A 59 5.70 -8.04 -0.33
N LEU A 60 6.28 -8.26 -1.52
CA LEU A 60 7.09 -7.25 -2.21
C LEU A 60 6.73 -7.01 -3.69
N GLU A 61 5.86 -7.80 -4.28
CA GLU A 61 5.49 -7.70 -5.71
C GLU A 61 4.02 -7.32 -5.82
N VAL A 62 3.70 -6.22 -6.53
CA VAL A 62 2.33 -5.70 -6.75
C VAL A 62 1.75 -6.24 -8.05
#